data_AF-A0A7L2NGS9-F1
#
_entry.id   AF-A0A7L2NGS9-F1
#
_cell.length_a   1.000
_cell.length_b   1.000
_cell.length_c   1.000
_cell.angle_alpha   90.00
_cell.angle_beta   90.00
_cell.angle_gamma   90.00
#
_symmetry.space_group_name_H-M   'P 1'
#
loop_
_entity.id
_entity.type
_entity.pdbx_description
1 polymer ?
#
loop_
_entity_poly.entity_id
_entity_poly.type
_entity_poly.pdbx_seq_one_letter_code
_entity_poly.pdbx_strand_id
1 'polypeptide(L)' 'QRGFISASGCSENLKLFQILVRCAKQEHRHLGVVIVDIAKAFDTVSHHHIIAGLVQRGVDPHVVQLINEMYRDVTTYII' A
#
# COMPACT_ATOMS: atom_id res chain seq x y z
N GLN A 1 5.56 -1.76 3.49
CA GLN A 1 5.22 -0.78 2.44
C GLN A 1 6.20 0.39 2.52
N ARG A 2 6.98 0.69 1.47
CA ARG A 2 7.85 1.89 1.41
C ARG A 2 7.41 2.91 0.36
N GLY A 3 6.39 2.59 -0.46
CA GLY A 3 5.80 3.52 -1.41
C GLY A 3 4.97 4.59 -0.70
N PHE A 4 4.92 5.79 -1.30
CA PHE A 4 4.10 6.93 -0.86
C PHE A 4 4.37 7.45 0.56
N ILE A 5 5.55 7.18 1.12
CA ILE A 5 5.99 7.70 2.41
C ILE A 5 7.37 8.36 2.30
N SER A 6 7.66 9.29 3.20
CA SER A 6 9.00 9.88 3.32
C SER A 6 9.95 8.84 3.93
N ALA A 7 10.70 8.17 3.07
CA ALA A 7 11.69 7.15 3.43
C ALA A 7 12.81 7.10 2.36
N SER A 8 13.85 6.30 2.58
CA SER A 8 14.94 6.07 1.61
C SER A 8 14.55 5.27 0.36
N GLY A 9 13.27 5.34 -0.03
CA GLY A 9 12.66 4.61 -1.14
C GLY A 9 12.61 3.10 -0.93
N CYS A 10 12.53 2.36 -2.04
CA CYS A 10 12.44 0.90 -2.05
C CYS A 10 13.78 0.19 -1.83
N SER A 11 14.89 0.94 -1.76
CA SER A 11 16.25 0.39 -1.66
C SER A 11 16.45 -0.49 -0.42
N GLU A 12 15.81 -0.13 0.69
CA GLU A 12 15.87 -0.87 1.95
C GLU A 12 15.16 -2.22 1.85
N ASN A 13 13.93 -2.24 1.30
CA ASN A 13 13.19 -3.48 1.09
C ASN A 13 13.94 -4.43 0.15
N LEU A 14 14.56 -3.88 -0.90
CA LEU A 14 15.37 -4.67 -1.83
C LEU A 14 16.60 -5.27 -1.15
N LYS A 15 17.32 -4.49 -0.34
CA LYS A 15 18.46 -4.98 0.44
C LYS A 15 18.04 -6.08 1.41
N LEU A 16 16.94 -5.91 2.13
CA LEU A 16 16.41 -6.93 3.03
C LEU A 16 16.06 -8.23 2.28
N PHE A 17 15.39 -8.12 1.13
CA PHE A 17 15.08 -9.26 0.29
C PHE A 17 16.35 -9.99 -0.19
N GLN A 18 17.36 -9.26 -0.64
CA GLN A 18 18.65 -9.83 -1.06
C GLN A 18 19.36 -10.56 0.10
N ILE A 19 19.32 -10.00 1.31
CA ILE A 19 19.88 -10.64 2.51
C ILE A 19 19.15 -11.95 2.80
N LEU A 20 17.81 -11.96 2.80
CA LEU A 20 17.01 -13.16 3.03
C LEU A 20 17.34 -14.27 2.03
N VAL A 21 17.43 -13.93 0.74
CA VAL A 21 17.82 -14.88 -0.32
C VAL A 21 19.25 -15.40 -0.10
N ARG A 22 20.18 -14.54 0.29
CA ARG A 22 21.57 -14.92 0.57
C ARG A 22 21.67 -15.87 1.77
N CYS A 23 20.99 -15.56 2.87
CA CYS A 23 20.99 -16.40 4.07
C CYS A 23 20.41 -17.79 3.79
N ALA A 24 19.27 -17.87 3.08
CA ALA A 24 18.68 -19.15 2.70
C ALA A 24 19.64 -20.01 1.86
N LYS A 25 20.37 -19.39 0.93
CA LYS A 25 21.42 -20.08 0.14
C LYS A 25 22.57 -20.57 1.01
N GLN A 26 23.07 -19.74 1.92
CA GLN A 26 24.21 -20.08 2.79
C GLN A 26 23.86 -21.18 3.80
N GLU A 27 22.63 -21.20 4.31
CA GLU A 27 22.15 -22.18 5.27
C GLU A 27 21.58 -23.46 4.62
N HIS A 28 21.61 -23.55 3.29
CA HIS A 28 20.98 -24.64 2.52
C HIS A 28 19.49 -24.87 2.87
N ARG A 29 18.76 -23.78 3.10
CA ARG A 29 17.33 -23.80 3.47
C ARG A 29 16.46 -23.39 2.29
N HIS A 30 15.26 -23.94 2.25
CA HIS A 30 14.24 -23.51 1.29
C HIS A 30 13.69 -22.13 1.65
N LEU A 31 13.54 -21.27 0.63
CA LEU A 31 12.88 -19.97 0.74
C LEU A 31 11.79 -19.90 -0.33
N GLY A 32 10.53 -19.82 0.12
CA GLY A 32 9.40 -19.52 -0.76
C GLY A 32 9.19 -18.01 -0.85
N VAL A 33 8.96 -17.49 -2.05
CA VAL A 33 8.65 -16.08 -2.29
C VAL A 33 7.34 -16.00 -3.07
N VAL A 34 6.39 -15.23 -2.55
CA VAL A 34 5.12 -14.93 -3.23
C VAL A 34 5.09 -13.44 -3.55
N ILE A 35 4.93 -13.12 -4.83
CA ILE A 35 4.76 -11.74 -5.31
C ILE A 35 3.28 -11.58 -5.64
N VAL A 36 2.62 -10.65 -4.95
CA VAL A 36 1.20 -10.35 -5.13
C VAL A 36 1.07 -8.99 -5.80
N ASP A 37 0.26 -8.93 -6.85
CA ASP A 37 -0.11 -7.69 -7.52
C ASP A 37 -1.62 -7.49 -7.45
N ILE A 38 -2.05 -6.26 -7.15
CA ILE A 38 -3.46 -5.90 -7.01
C ILE A 38 -3.88 -5.13 -8.25
N ALA A 39 -4.63 -5.79 -9.14
CA ALA A 39 -5.14 -5.17 -10.35
C ALA A 39 -6.02 -3.95 -10.01
N LYS A 40 -5.75 -2.81 -10.67
CA LYS A 40 -6.53 -1.58 -10.50
C LYS A 40 -6.69 -1.18 -9.02
N ALA A 41 -5.59 -1.19 -8.25
CA ALA A 41 -5.62 -0.96 -6.81
C ALA A 41 -6.28 0.37 -6.40
N PHE A 42 -6.24 1.39 -7.26
CA PHE A 42 -6.90 2.68 -6.98
C PHE A 42 -8.38 2.68 -7.37
N ASP A 43 -8.79 1.88 -8.36
CA ASP A 43 -10.19 1.83 -8.81
C ASP A 43 -11.03 0.82 -8.01
N THR A 44 -10.40 -0.23 -7.46
CA THR A 44 -11.08 -1.37 -6.85
C THR A 44 -11.26 -1.26 -5.34
N VAL A 45 -10.55 -0.32 -4.70
CA VAL A 45 -10.73 -0.05 -3.27
C VAL A 45 -12.03 0.72 -3.06
N SER A 46 -13.01 0.11 -2.39
CA SER A 46 -14.26 0.78 -2.09
C SER A 46 -14.04 2.01 -1.19
N HIS A 47 -14.79 3.08 -1.41
CA HIS A 47 -14.69 4.30 -0.60
C HIS A 47 -14.91 4.04 0.90
N HIS A 48 -15.79 3.09 1.27
CA HIS A 48 -15.98 2.68 2.66
C HIS A 48 -14.68 2.24 3.35
N HIS A 49 -13.84 1.46 2.67
CA HIS A 49 -12.56 1.01 3.21
C HIS A 49 -11.57 2.16 3.41
N ILE A 50 -11.61 3.18 2.55
CA ILE A 50 -10.79 4.39 2.69
C ILE A 50 -11.19 5.13 3.99
N ILE A 51 -12.48 5.39 4.18
CA ILE A 51 -12.99 6.09 5.36
C ILE A 51 -12.72 5.30 6.64
N ALA A 52 -13.00 4.00 6.66
CA ALA A 52 -12.68 3.14 7.79
C ALA A 52 -11.18 3.18 8.15
N GLY A 53 -10.32 3.17 7.14
CA GLY A 53 -8.86 3.26 7.31
C GLY A 53 -8.36 4.60 7.86
N LEU A 54 -9.05 5.70 7.57
CA LEU A 54 -8.75 7.03 8.11
C LEU A 54 -9.20 7.14 9.58
N VAL A 55 -10.41 6.68 9.89
CA VAL A 55 -10.94 6.66 11.27
C VAL A 55 -10.05 5.80 12.17
N GLN A 56 -9.66 4.61 11.71
CA GLN A 56 -8.77 3.72 12.47
C GLN A 56 -7.41 4.36 12.77
N ARG A 57 -6.93 5.26 11.90
CA ARG A 57 -5.66 6.00 12.09
C ARG A 57 -5.81 7.23 12.98
N GLY A 58 -7.00 7.54 13.46
CA GLY A 58 -7.26 8.71 14.32
C GLY A 58 -7.17 10.04 13.56
N VAL A 59 -7.46 10.05 12.26
CA VAL A 59 -7.55 11.30 11.49
C VAL A 59 -8.73 12.13 12.00
N ASP A 60 -8.57 13.45 12.06
CA ASP A 60 -9.59 14.37 12.55
C ASP A 60 -10.93 14.19 11.80
N PRO A 61 -12.08 14.15 12.50
CA PRO A 61 -13.38 13.93 11.88
C PRO A 61 -13.73 14.89 10.74
N HIS A 62 -13.32 16.16 10.81
CA HIS A 62 -13.59 17.13 9.75
C HIS A 62 -12.77 16.81 8.49
N VAL A 63 -11.53 16.34 8.65
CA VAL A 63 -10.69 15.90 7.53
C VAL A 63 -11.25 14.62 6.93
N VAL A 64 -11.73 13.67 7.74
CA VAL A 64 -12.40 12.46 7.25
C VAL A 64 -13.65 12.82 6.44
N GLN A 65 -14.46 13.75 6.94
CA GLN A 65 -15.65 14.21 6.22
C GLN A 65 -15.28 14.88 4.90
N LEU A 66 -14.29 15.78 4.90
CA LEU A 66 -13.80 16.44 3.69
C LEU A 66 -13.37 15.41 2.64
N ILE A 67 -12.58 14.42 3.03
CA ILE A 67 -12.14 13.35 2.11
C ILE A 67 -13.33 12.54 1.60
N ASN A 68 -14.30 12.22 2.45
CA ASN A 68 -15.51 11.50 2.03
C ASN A 68 -16.31 12.28 0.97
N GLU A 69 -16.43 13.60 1.15
CA GLU A 69 -17.09 14.47 0.18
C GLU A 69 -16.33 14.54 -1.15
N MET A 70 -14.99 14.51 -1.14
CA MET A 70 -14.17 14.46 -2.36
C MET A 70 -14.37 13.18 -3.19
N TYR A 71 -14.85 12.09 -2.59
CA TYR A 71 -15.13 10.84 -3.29
C TYR A 71 -16.60 10.68 -3.72
N ARG A 72 -17.47 11.64 -3.38
CA ARG A 72 -18.91 11.58 -3.64
C ARG A 72 -19.24 12.19 -5.00
N ASP A 73 -20.03 11.47 -5.80
CA ASP A 73 -20.55 11.92 -7.10
C ASP A 73 -19.47 12.38 -8.11
N VAL A 74 -18.25 11.86 -7.99
CA VAL A 74 -17.13 12.14 -8.90
C VAL A 74 -17.10 11.14 -10.06
N THR A 75 -17.07 11.65 -11.28
CA THR A 75 -16.87 10.86 -12.51
C THR A 75 -15.66 11.36 -13.28
N THR A 76 -14.73 10.46 -13.63
CA THR A 76 -13.60 10.77 -14.50
C THR A 76 -13.85 10.17 -15.89
N TYR A 77 -13.87 11.01 -16.91
CA TYR A 77 -13.94 10.59 -18.31
C TYR A 77 -12.53 10.61 -18.91
N ILE A 78 -12.09 9.48 -19.48
CA ILE A 78 -10.83 9.37 -20.22
C ILE A 78 -11.18 9.45 -21.69
N ILE A 79 -10.60 10.42 -22.40
CA ILE A 79 -10.79 10.70 -23.84
C ILE A 79 -9.85 9.85 -24.68
#